data_AF-A0A9D7X0V2-F1
#
_entry.id   AF-A0A9D7X0V2-F1
#
_cell.length_a   1.000
_cell.length_b   1.000
_cell.length_c   1.000
_cell.angle_alpha   90.00
_cell.angle_beta   90.00
_cell.angle_gamma   90.00
#
_symmetry.space_group_name_H-M   'P 1'
#
loop_
_entity.id
_entity.type
_entity.pdbx_description
1 polymer ?
#
loop_
_entity_poly.entity_id
_entity_poly.type
_entity_poly.pdbx_seq_one_letter_code
_entity_poly.pdbx_strand_id
1 'polypeptide(L)'
;MNIVLDPLLIFGIGPFEGFGITGAAIAIRIIIFALLPSWGLSNAAATLVGQNLGAKQPKRAERSVWATAWINMILLALVGAVLMLFSDGFIRLFIDDLEVIAVGALGLRIISAGFIAYGLGMVMVNAFNGAGDTMTPTWINVFCFWLFEIPVAWLLAIPAGMNESGVFLAIVAAETLMTLLAWWLFRRGSWKKKIV
;
A
#
# COMPACT_ATOMS: atom_id res chain seq x y z
N MET A 1 2.17 6.74 4.61
CA MET A 1 0.78 6.31 4.83
C MET A 1 -0.10 7.54 4.90
N ASN A 2 -0.86 7.77 3.84
CA ASN A 2 -1.63 8.98 3.60
C ASN A 2 -3.07 8.81 4.14
N ILE A 3 -3.17 8.52 5.45
CA ILE A 3 -4.43 8.23 6.16
C ILE A 3 -5.47 9.36 6.08
N VAL A 4 -5.08 10.54 5.63
CA VAL A 4 -5.94 11.74 5.58
C VAL A 4 -6.28 12.13 4.15
N LEU A 5 -5.36 11.97 3.19
CA LEU A 5 -5.54 12.53 1.86
C LEU A 5 -6.45 11.66 0.98
N ASP A 6 -6.26 10.34 1.02
CA ASP A 6 -7.01 9.39 0.21
C ASP A 6 -8.49 9.37 0.60
N PRO A 7 -8.83 9.37 1.91
CA PRO A 7 -10.21 9.55 2.31
C PRO A 7 -10.73 10.96 2.01
N LEU A 8 -9.92 12.02 2.03
CA LEU A 8 -10.40 13.38 1.75
C LEU A 8 -10.78 13.57 0.28
N LEU A 9 -10.01 12.99 -0.64
CA LEU A 9 -10.32 12.93 -2.08
C LEU A 9 -11.54 12.05 -2.37
N ILE A 10 -11.69 10.95 -1.64
CA ILE A 10 -12.80 10.01 -1.81
C ILE A 10 -14.09 10.49 -1.12
N PHE A 11 -14.00 11.16 0.03
CA PHE A 11 -15.14 11.69 0.78
C PHE A 11 -15.61 13.06 0.30
N GLY A 12 -14.94 13.67 -0.68
CA GLY A 12 -15.38 14.93 -1.28
C GLY A 12 -15.41 16.11 -0.30
N ILE A 13 -14.45 16.19 0.63
CA ILE A 13 -14.42 17.31 1.58
C ILE A 13 -13.84 18.54 0.86
N GLY A 14 -14.69 19.52 0.55
CA GLY A 14 -14.33 20.76 -0.14
C GLY A 14 -15.13 20.96 -1.45
N PRO A 15 -14.54 21.53 -2.52
CA PRO A 15 -15.22 21.78 -3.80
C PRO A 15 -15.39 20.52 -4.68
N PHE A 16 -15.21 19.31 -4.13
CA PHE A 16 -15.21 18.05 -4.87
C PHE A 16 -16.54 17.32 -4.64
N GLU A 17 -17.34 17.13 -5.68
CA GLU A 17 -18.54 16.28 -5.60
C GLU A 17 -18.15 14.83 -5.30
N GLY A 18 -18.93 14.20 -4.43
CA GLY A 18 -18.69 12.85 -3.95
C GLY A 18 -18.95 11.78 -4.99
N PHE A 19 -17.92 11.36 -5.72
CA PHE A 19 -17.95 10.22 -6.62
C PHE A 19 -18.19 8.92 -5.84
N GLY A 20 -19.39 8.33 -5.89
CA GLY A 20 -19.64 6.95 -5.41
C GLY A 20 -19.10 6.61 -4.00
N ILE A 21 -19.05 7.62 -3.11
CA ILE A 21 -18.21 7.63 -1.89
C ILE A 21 -18.38 6.38 -1.03
N THR A 22 -19.63 5.94 -0.86
CA THR A 22 -19.98 4.88 0.08
C THR A 22 -19.33 3.54 -0.29
N GLY A 23 -19.28 3.22 -1.59
CA GLY A 23 -18.74 1.94 -2.07
C GLY A 23 -17.23 1.90 -1.95
N ALA A 24 -16.56 2.98 -2.36
CA ALA A 24 -15.13 3.16 -2.19
C ALA A 24 -14.72 3.12 -0.70
N ALA A 25 -15.48 3.77 0.17
CA ALA A 25 -15.21 3.78 1.61
C ALA A 25 -15.34 2.39 2.25
N ILE A 26 -16.34 1.59 1.87
CA ILE A 26 -16.47 0.20 2.32
C ILE A 26 -15.26 -0.61 1.83
N ALA A 27 -14.91 -0.50 0.55
CA ALA A 27 -13.76 -1.23 -0.02
C ALA A 27 -12.45 -0.91 0.72
N ILE A 28 -12.18 0.36 1.00
CA ILE A 28 -10.99 0.80 1.75
C ILE A 28 -10.93 0.18 3.15
N ARG A 29 -12.06 0.12 3.86
CA ARG A 29 -12.10 -0.51 5.19
C ARG A 29 -11.74 -1.99 5.14
N ILE A 30 -12.26 -2.69 4.14
CA ILE A 30 -11.94 -4.11 3.90
C ILE A 30 -10.45 -4.27 3.56
N ILE A 31 -9.91 -3.40 2.70
CA ILE A 31 -8.48 -3.39 2.32
C ILE A 31 -7.59 -3.14 3.54
N ILE A 32 -7.88 -2.12 4.34
CA ILE A 32 -7.12 -1.81 5.56
C ILE A 32 -7.14 -3.01 6.52
N PHE A 33 -8.31 -3.61 6.72
CA PHE A 33 -8.44 -4.81 7.55
C PHE A 33 -7.59 -5.96 7.01
N ALA A 34 -7.62 -6.20 5.70
CA ALA A 34 -6.84 -7.22 5.02
C ALA A 34 -5.31 -6.99 5.13
N LEU A 35 -4.87 -5.74 5.26
CA LEU A 35 -3.46 -5.36 5.41
C LEU A 35 -2.95 -5.44 6.86
N LEU A 36 -3.81 -5.57 7.88
CA LEU A 36 -3.40 -5.62 9.30
C LEU A 36 -2.33 -6.70 9.59
N PRO A 37 -2.45 -7.95 9.11
CA PRO A 37 -1.42 -8.97 9.35
C PRO A 37 -0.08 -8.59 8.70
N SER A 38 -0.13 -7.90 7.56
CA SER A 38 1.03 -7.41 6.84
C SER A 38 1.78 -6.31 7.60
N TRP A 39 1.07 -5.42 8.30
CA TRP A 39 1.69 -4.45 9.22
C TRP A 39 2.42 -5.16 10.35
N GLY A 40 1.82 -6.20 10.94
CA GLY A 40 2.46 -7.01 11.98
C GLY A 40 3.77 -7.64 11.51
N LEU A 41 3.75 -8.30 10.36
CA LEU A 41 4.95 -8.88 9.73
C LEU A 41 6.02 -7.83 9.43
N SER A 42 5.62 -6.68 8.88
CA SER A 42 6.56 -5.61 8.52
C SER A 42 7.22 -4.96 9.74
N ASN A 43 6.48 -4.80 10.85
CA ASN A 43 7.03 -4.32 12.12
C ASN A 43 7.99 -5.34 12.76
N ALA A 44 7.70 -6.63 12.62
CA ALA A 44 8.62 -7.68 13.04
C ALA A 44 9.93 -7.64 12.24
N ALA A 45 9.85 -7.40 10.91
CA ALA A 45 11.05 -7.20 10.08
C ALA A 45 11.87 -6.00 10.54
N ALA A 46 11.23 -4.85 10.83
CA ALA A 46 11.92 -3.66 11.34
C ALA A 46 12.69 -3.96 12.64
N THR A 47 12.05 -4.66 13.58
CA THR A 47 12.68 -5.08 14.85
C THR A 47 13.89 -5.98 14.60
N LEU A 48 13.75 -7.00 13.74
CA LEU A 48 14.83 -7.92 13.40
C LEU A 48 15.99 -7.19 12.69
N VAL A 49 15.71 -6.21 11.85
CA VAL A 49 16.75 -5.38 11.22
C VAL A 49 17.53 -4.62 12.28
N GLY A 50 16.85 -3.90 13.17
CA GLY A 50 17.49 -3.13 14.23
C GLY A 50 18.36 -4.00 15.15
N GLN A 51 17.83 -5.15 15.58
CA GLN A 51 18.58 -6.11 16.40
C GLN A 51 19.84 -6.65 15.69
N ASN A 52 19.72 -7.05 14.42
CA ASN A 52 20.84 -7.60 13.68
C ASN A 52 21.90 -6.53 13.34
N LEU A 53 21.50 -5.30 13.01
CA LEU A 53 22.43 -4.20 12.78
C LEU A 53 23.13 -3.79 14.08
N GLY A 54 22.39 -3.71 15.20
CA GLY A 54 22.98 -3.50 16.54
C GLY A 54 23.99 -4.59 16.92
N ALA A 55 23.74 -5.84 16.53
CA ALA A 55 24.68 -6.95 16.69
C ALA A 55 25.81 -7.00 15.65
N LYS A 56 25.94 -5.98 14.79
CA LYS A 56 26.93 -5.90 13.69
C LYS A 56 26.83 -7.05 12.68
N GLN A 57 25.61 -7.57 12.45
CA GLN A 57 25.31 -8.68 11.53
C GLN A 57 24.44 -8.22 10.33
N PRO A 58 24.92 -7.32 9.45
CA PRO A 58 24.11 -6.76 8.36
C PRO A 58 23.64 -7.80 7.33
N LYS A 59 24.41 -8.87 7.11
CA LYS A 59 23.98 -9.99 6.25
C LYS A 59 22.78 -10.74 6.83
N ARG A 60 22.70 -10.85 8.17
CA ARG A 60 21.58 -11.49 8.85
C ARG A 60 20.35 -10.58 8.83
N ALA A 61 20.54 -9.27 9.03
CA ALA A 61 19.47 -8.29 8.85
C ALA A 61 18.82 -8.39 7.45
N GLU A 62 19.64 -8.41 6.40
CA GLU A 62 19.16 -8.53 5.02
C GLU A 62 18.40 -9.85 4.78
N ARG A 63 18.91 -10.97 5.30
CA ARG A 63 18.20 -12.26 5.21
C ARG A 63 16.84 -12.22 5.90
N SER A 64 16.74 -11.58 7.07
CA SER A 64 15.47 -11.41 7.77
C SER A 64 14.47 -10.61 6.94
N VAL A 65 14.90 -9.49 6.33
CA VAL A 65 14.03 -8.68 5.46
C VAL A 65 13.51 -9.50 4.28
N TRP A 66 14.39 -10.22 3.59
CA TRP A 66 13.99 -11.04 2.44
C TRP A 66 13.05 -12.20 2.82
N ALA A 67 13.32 -12.87 3.93
CA ALA A 67 12.43 -13.91 4.43
C ALA A 67 11.04 -13.36 4.76
N THR A 68 10.97 -12.24 5.48
CA THR A 68 9.69 -11.60 5.80
C THR A 68 8.99 -11.07 4.55
N ALA A 69 9.72 -10.51 3.58
CA ALA A 69 9.16 -10.02 2.33
C ALA A 69 8.50 -11.15 1.53
N TRP A 70 9.16 -12.31 1.39
CA TRP A 70 8.56 -13.46 0.71
C TRP A 70 7.30 -13.97 1.41
N ILE A 71 7.33 -14.12 2.72
CA ILE A 71 6.15 -14.52 3.51
C ILE A 71 5.01 -13.54 3.30
N ASN A 72 5.31 -12.24 3.36
CA ASN A 72 4.32 -11.18 3.25
C ASN A 72 3.73 -11.08 1.83
N MET A 73 4.56 -11.26 0.80
CA MET A 73 4.11 -11.31 -0.59
C MET A 73 3.17 -12.49 -0.84
N ILE A 74 3.50 -13.69 -0.32
CA ILE A 74 2.63 -14.87 -0.45
C ILE A 74 1.31 -14.64 0.28
N LEU A 75 1.36 -14.15 1.51
CA LEU A 75 0.18 -13.82 2.30
C LEU A 75 -0.73 -12.85 1.56
N LEU A 76 -0.19 -11.72 1.11
CA LEU A 76 -0.98 -10.70 0.44
C LEU A 76 -1.42 -11.11 -0.97
N ALA A 77 -0.67 -11.97 -1.67
CA ALA A 77 -1.14 -12.55 -2.93
C ALA A 77 -2.35 -13.47 -2.71
N LEU A 78 -2.34 -14.30 -1.66
CA LEU A 78 -3.49 -15.16 -1.32
C LEU A 78 -4.71 -14.34 -0.91
N VAL A 79 -4.52 -13.35 -0.02
CA VAL A 79 -5.59 -12.44 0.41
C VAL A 79 -6.12 -11.65 -0.78
N GLY A 80 -5.24 -11.10 -1.61
CA GLY A 80 -5.61 -10.36 -2.81
C GLY A 80 -6.42 -11.21 -3.79
N ALA A 81 -6.01 -12.46 -4.04
CA ALA A 81 -6.76 -13.38 -4.88
C ALA A 81 -8.19 -13.63 -4.35
N VAL A 82 -8.34 -13.85 -3.04
CA VAL A 82 -9.66 -14.02 -2.40
C VAL A 82 -10.52 -12.77 -2.56
N LEU A 83 -9.98 -11.58 -2.27
CA LEU A 83 -10.71 -10.32 -2.42
C LEU A 83 -11.09 -10.04 -3.88
N MET A 84 -10.22 -10.35 -4.84
CA MET A 84 -10.52 -10.17 -6.26
C MET A 84 -11.67 -11.08 -6.72
N LEU A 85 -11.61 -12.38 -6.38
CA LEU A 85 -12.60 -13.38 -6.78
C LEU A 85 -13.97 -13.17 -6.13
N PHE A 86 -14.00 -12.74 -4.86
CA PHE A 86 -15.25 -12.62 -4.08
C PHE A 86 -15.63 -11.17 -3.74
N SER A 87 -15.09 -10.20 -4.48
CA SER A 87 -15.29 -8.75 -4.30
C SER A 87 -16.73 -8.32 -4.09
N ASP A 88 -17.65 -8.69 -4.99
CA ASP A 88 -19.08 -8.36 -4.87
C ASP A 88 -19.66 -8.90 -3.55
N GLY A 89 -19.29 -10.13 -3.17
CA GLY A 89 -19.74 -10.78 -1.95
C GLY A 89 -19.28 -10.05 -0.70
N PHE A 90 -18.01 -9.62 -0.67
CA PHE A 90 -17.46 -8.85 0.45
C PHE A 90 -18.16 -7.51 0.65
N ILE A 91 -18.49 -6.79 -0.43
CA ILE A 91 -19.20 -5.50 -0.32
C ILE A 91 -20.66 -5.70 0.09
N ARG A 92 -21.32 -6.76 -0.43
CA ARG A 92 -22.70 -7.14 -0.06
C ARG A 92 -22.89 -7.45 1.43
N LEU A 93 -21.83 -7.77 2.16
CA LEU A 93 -21.91 -7.95 3.62
C LEU A 93 -22.27 -6.64 4.36
N PHE A 94 -22.07 -5.49 3.73
CA PHE A 94 -22.24 -4.17 4.36
C PHE A 94 -23.41 -3.38 3.77
N ILE A 95 -23.81 -3.64 2.53
CA ILE A 95 -24.83 -2.87 1.82
C ILE A 95 -25.52 -3.70 0.73
N ASP A 96 -26.80 -3.44 0.48
CA ASP A 96 -27.62 -4.11 -0.55
C ASP A 96 -27.91 -3.24 -1.79
N ASP A 97 -27.29 -2.07 -1.88
CA ASP A 97 -27.42 -1.15 -3.03
C ASP A 97 -26.49 -1.58 -4.18
N LEU A 98 -27.09 -1.92 -5.34
CA LEU A 98 -26.37 -2.43 -6.50
C LEU A 98 -25.36 -1.44 -7.09
N GLU A 99 -25.66 -0.14 -7.07
CA GLU A 99 -24.76 0.89 -7.59
C GLU A 99 -23.53 1.02 -6.69
N VAL A 100 -23.75 1.02 -5.38
CA VAL A 100 -22.68 1.09 -4.38
C VAL A 100 -21.81 -0.18 -4.40
N ILE A 101 -22.43 -1.36 -4.58
CA ILE A 101 -21.72 -2.63 -4.71
C ILE A 101 -20.79 -2.61 -5.92
N ALA A 102 -21.24 -2.10 -7.07
CA ALA A 102 -20.44 -2.06 -8.29
C ALA A 102 -19.15 -1.25 -8.11
N VAL A 103 -19.25 -0.04 -7.53
CA VAL A 103 -18.09 0.82 -7.25
C VAL A 103 -17.16 0.18 -6.22
N GLY A 104 -17.71 -0.33 -5.11
CA GLY A 104 -16.91 -0.95 -4.05
C GLY A 104 -16.18 -2.21 -4.53
N ALA A 105 -16.85 -3.06 -5.31
CA ALA A 105 -16.26 -4.28 -5.84
C ALA A 105 -15.15 -3.98 -6.86
N LEU A 106 -15.35 -2.94 -7.69
CA LEU A 106 -14.32 -2.46 -8.61
C LEU A 106 -13.07 -2.01 -7.87
N GLY A 107 -13.22 -1.18 -6.83
CA GLY A 107 -12.10 -0.73 -6.00
C GLY A 107 -11.39 -1.90 -5.32
N LEU A 108 -12.15 -2.84 -4.76
CA LEU A 108 -11.60 -4.03 -4.12
C LEU A 108 -10.79 -4.87 -5.11
N ARG A 109 -11.28 -5.09 -6.34
CA ARG A 109 -10.56 -5.83 -7.39
C ARG A 109 -9.28 -5.14 -7.81
N ILE A 110 -9.35 -3.85 -8.12
CA ILE A 110 -8.21 -3.08 -8.63
C ILE A 110 -7.11 -3.00 -7.56
N ILE A 111 -7.45 -2.56 -6.34
CA ILE A 111 -6.45 -2.37 -5.28
C ILE A 111 -5.85 -3.71 -4.83
N SER A 112 -6.66 -4.76 -4.74
CA SER A 112 -6.17 -6.09 -4.38
C SER A 112 -5.21 -6.68 -5.42
N ALA A 113 -5.27 -6.25 -6.68
CA ALA A 113 -4.29 -6.66 -7.70
C ALA A 113 -2.87 -6.14 -7.36
N GLY A 114 -2.77 -5.01 -6.63
CA GLY A 114 -1.51 -4.44 -6.16
C GLY A 114 -0.91 -5.12 -4.92
N PHE A 115 -1.63 -6.03 -4.27
CA PHE A 115 -1.26 -6.58 -2.95
C PHE A 115 0.10 -7.29 -2.93
N ILE A 116 0.50 -7.93 -4.03
CA ILE A 116 1.83 -8.53 -4.15
C ILE A 116 2.94 -7.48 -4.10
N ALA A 117 2.74 -6.32 -4.74
CA ALA A 117 3.68 -5.21 -4.70
C ALA A 117 3.71 -4.58 -3.30
N TYR A 118 2.55 -4.37 -2.69
CA TYR A 118 2.44 -3.95 -1.29
C TYR A 118 3.22 -4.84 -0.33
N GLY A 119 3.13 -6.16 -0.51
CA GLY A 119 3.80 -7.14 0.35
C GLY A 119 5.32 -6.94 0.41
N LEU A 120 5.93 -6.64 -0.73
CA LEU A 120 7.34 -6.30 -0.81
C LEU A 120 7.62 -4.88 -0.28
N GLY A 121 6.86 -3.89 -0.75
CA GLY A 121 7.06 -2.48 -0.43
C GLY A 121 6.98 -2.19 1.06
N MET A 122 5.95 -2.70 1.74
CA MET A 122 5.75 -2.52 3.18
C MET A 122 6.94 -3.03 3.99
N VAL A 123 7.48 -4.20 3.65
CA VAL A 123 8.61 -4.79 4.37
C VAL A 123 9.89 -4.01 4.10
N MET A 124 10.13 -3.58 2.85
CA MET A 124 11.32 -2.79 2.49
C MET A 124 11.30 -1.41 3.15
N VAL A 125 10.15 -0.71 3.12
CA VAL A 125 9.96 0.59 3.77
C VAL A 125 10.18 0.48 5.28
N ASN A 126 9.61 -0.54 5.93
CA ASN A 126 9.82 -0.76 7.36
C ASN A 126 11.22 -1.22 7.72
N ALA A 127 11.93 -1.91 6.82
CA ALA A 127 13.33 -2.25 7.03
C ALA A 127 14.22 -1.00 7.15
N PHE A 128 13.96 0.06 6.38
CA PHE A 128 14.66 1.34 6.55
C PHE A 128 14.41 1.94 7.92
N ASN A 129 13.14 2.00 8.36
CA ASN A 129 12.78 2.47 9.71
C ASN A 129 13.48 1.64 10.80
N GLY A 130 13.51 0.31 10.65
CA GLY A 130 14.20 -0.59 11.57
C GLY A 130 15.72 -0.41 11.59
N ALA A 131 16.31 0.13 10.53
CA ALA A 131 17.73 0.47 10.44
C ALA A 131 18.05 1.88 10.99
N GLY A 132 17.06 2.65 11.43
CA GLY A 132 17.22 4.06 11.82
C GLY A 132 17.21 5.04 10.63
N ASP A 133 17.02 4.55 9.41
CA ASP A 133 16.92 5.40 8.21
C ASP A 133 15.48 5.82 7.98
N THR A 134 15.03 6.87 8.68
CA THR A 134 13.68 7.41 8.54
C THR A 134 13.55 8.38 7.37
N MET A 135 14.65 8.95 6.89
CA MET A 135 14.63 9.94 5.80
C MET A 135 14.41 9.28 4.44
N THR A 136 15.01 8.12 4.18
CA THR A 136 14.78 7.36 2.95
C THR A 136 13.30 7.08 2.70
N PRO A 137 12.54 6.44 3.62
CA PRO A 137 11.12 6.18 3.42
C PRO A 137 10.28 7.46 3.40
N THR A 138 10.67 8.52 4.12
CA THR A 138 9.98 9.81 4.07
C THR A 138 10.00 10.41 2.66
N TRP A 139 11.17 10.48 2.03
CA TRP A 139 11.28 11.03 0.67
C TRP A 139 10.59 10.15 -0.38
N ILE A 140 10.66 8.82 -0.24
CA ILE A 140 9.87 7.93 -1.11
C ILE A 140 8.38 8.24 -0.97
N ASN A 141 7.85 8.32 0.25
CA ASN A 141 6.43 8.57 0.50
C ASN A 141 5.97 9.92 -0.07
N VAL A 142 6.76 10.99 0.12
CA VAL A 142 6.45 12.31 -0.43
C VAL A 142 6.39 12.25 -1.95
N PHE A 143 7.40 11.66 -2.60
CA PHE A 143 7.42 11.57 -4.05
C PHE A 143 6.26 10.72 -4.59
N CYS A 144 6.05 9.52 -4.06
CA CYS A 144 5.04 8.58 -4.54
C CYS A 144 3.61 9.08 -4.30
N PHE A 145 3.30 9.56 -3.10
CA PHE A 145 1.91 9.92 -2.77
C PHE A 145 1.57 11.37 -3.13
N TRP A 146 2.51 12.32 -3.05
CA TRP A 146 2.20 13.72 -3.33
C TRP A 146 2.50 14.11 -4.78
N LEU A 147 3.68 13.73 -5.27
CA LEU A 147 4.15 14.16 -6.59
C LEU A 147 3.77 13.21 -7.72
N PHE A 148 3.34 11.99 -7.40
CA PHE A 148 2.96 10.99 -8.40
C PHE A 148 1.49 10.59 -8.29
N GLU A 149 1.02 10.12 -7.13
CA GLU A 149 -0.35 9.64 -6.98
C GLU A 149 -1.40 10.72 -7.27
N ILE A 150 -1.32 11.91 -6.64
CA ILE A 150 -2.30 12.98 -6.84
C ILE A 150 -2.39 13.41 -8.31
N PRO A 151 -1.28 13.71 -9.03
CA PRO A 151 -1.36 14.04 -10.45
C PRO A 151 -1.92 12.90 -11.30
N VAL A 152 -1.52 11.64 -11.04
CA VAL A 152 -2.00 10.48 -11.79
C VAL A 152 -3.48 10.22 -11.53
N ALA A 153 -3.94 10.36 -10.29
CA ALA A 153 -5.34 10.24 -9.92
C ALA A 153 -6.18 11.31 -10.63
N TRP A 154 -5.74 12.57 -10.62
CA TRP A 154 -6.41 13.65 -11.34
C TRP A 154 -6.47 13.37 -12.85
N LEU A 155 -5.35 12.98 -13.47
CA LEU A 155 -5.25 12.68 -14.91
C LEU A 155 -6.17 11.53 -15.33
N LEU A 156 -6.22 10.45 -14.55
CA LEU A 156 -7.01 9.28 -14.87
C LEU A 156 -8.50 9.49 -14.55
N ALA A 157 -8.81 10.10 -13.42
CA ALA A 157 -10.21 10.29 -13.00
C ALA A 157 -10.94 11.30 -13.89
N ILE A 158 -10.32 12.44 -14.22
CA ILE A 158 -10.99 13.58 -14.88
C ILE A 158 -10.70 13.62 -16.39
N PRO A 159 -9.50 14.00 -16.90
CA PRO A 159 -9.25 14.06 -18.35
C PRO A 159 -9.47 12.74 -19.09
N ALA A 160 -9.10 11.61 -18.50
CA ALA A 160 -9.28 10.29 -19.12
C ALA A 160 -10.69 9.71 -18.94
N GLY A 161 -11.57 10.39 -18.17
CA GLY A 161 -12.96 9.98 -17.97
C GLY A 161 -13.12 8.64 -17.24
N MET A 162 -12.12 8.20 -16.47
CA MET A 162 -12.15 6.92 -15.77
C MET A 162 -12.85 7.00 -14.40
N ASN A 163 -13.19 8.22 -13.93
CA ASN A 163 -13.85 8.48 -12.65
C ASN A 163 -13.14 7.74 -11.49
N GLU A 164 -13.88 6.97 -10.67
CA GLU A 164 -13.38 6.27 -9.49
C GLU A 164 -12.32 5.23 -9.84
N SER A 165 -12.45 4.56 -11.00
CA SER A 165 -11.49 3.56 -11.45
C SER A 165 -10.10 4.17 -11.71
N GLY A 166 -10.07 5.43 -12.16
CA GLY A 166 -8.83 6.19 -12.31
C GLY A 166 -8.11 6.44 -10.99
N VAL A 167 -8.87 6.72 -9.92
CA VAL A 167 -8.33 6.89 -8.56
C VAL A 167 -7.75 5.56 -8.04
N PHE A 168 -8.49 4.45 -8.19
CA PHE A 168 -8.02 3.14 -7.75
C PHE A 168 -6.75 2.68 -8.47
N LEU A 169 -6.64 2.96 -9.77
CA LEU A 169 -5.43 2.68 -10.55
C LEU A 169 -4.25 3.55 -10.11
N ALA A 170 -4.49 4.82 -9.79
CA ALA A 170 -3.45 5.71 -9.29
C ALA A 170 -2.85 5.21 -7.97
N ILE A 171 -3.68 4.74 -7.04
CA ILE A 171 -3.23 4.11 -5.77
C ILE A 171 -2.29 2.94 -6.08
N VAL A 172 -2.74 1.99 -6.91
CA VAL A 172 -1.93 0.80 -7.26
C VAL A 172 -0.63 1.19 -7.96
N ALA A 173 -0.66 2.19 -8.84
CA ALA A 173 0.52 2.68 -9.54
C ALA A 173 1.52 3.34 -8.58
N ALA A 174 1.05 4.19 -7.67
CA ALA A 174 1.88 4.87 -6.69
C ALA A 174 2.55 3.89 -5.72
N GLU A 175 1.81 2.88 -5.28
CA GLU A 175 2.29 1.84 -4.36
C GLU A 175 3.28 0.90 -5.05
N THR A 176 3.02 0.56 -6.31
CA THR A 176 3.98 -0.19 -7.13
C THR A 176 5.27 0.62 -7.31
N LEU A 177 5.17 1.92 -7.58
CA LEU A 177 6.33 2.81 -7.69
C LEU A 177 7.09 2.92 -6.38
N MET A 178 6.40 3.07 -5.25
CA MET A 178 6.99 3.07 -3.91
C MET A 178 7.76 1.78 -3.66
N THR A 179 7.17 0.63 -3.97
CA THR A 179 7.81 -0.68 -3.85
C THR A 179 9.08 -0.78 -4.70
N LEU A 180 9.03 -0.32 -5.96
CA LEU A 180 10.18 -0.35 -6.85
C LEU A 180 11.32 0.55 -6.35
N LEU A 181 11.00 1.76 -5.88
CA LEU A 181 11.99 2.68 -5.30
C LEU A 181 12.58 2.14 -4.01
N ALA A 182 11.74 1.63 -3.10
CA ALA A 182 12.17 1.03 -1.85
C ALA A 182 13.06 -0.20 -2.09
N TRP A 183 12.67 -1.09 -3.00
CA TRP A 183 13.47 -2.24 -3.41
C TRP A 183 14.81 -1.82 -4.00
N TRP A 184 14.82 -0.84 -4.91
CA TRP A 184 16.04 -0.34 -5.53
C TRP A 184 17.00 0.25 -4.48
N LEU A 185 16.53 1.14 -3.61
CA LEU A 185 17.34 1.73 -2.54
C LEU A 185 17.81 0.68 -1.54
N PHE A 186 16.98 -0.31 -1.24
CA PHE A 186 17.33 -1.40 -0.35
C PHE A 186 18.50 -2.21 -0.92
N ARG A 187 18.50 -2.48 -2.23
CA ARG A 187 19.61 -3.17 -2.92
C ARG A 187 20.91 -2.36 -2.94
N ARG A 188 20.86 -1.02 -2.89
CA ARG A 188 22.07 -0.19 -2.79
C ARG A 188 22.76 -0.33 -1.42
N GLY A 189 22.03 -0.78 -0.39
CA GLY A 189 22.61 -1.19 0.88
C GLY A 189 23.12 -0.05 1.78
N SER A 190 22.83 1.21 1.46
CA SER A 190 23.19 2.37 2.29
C SER A 190 22.63 2.25 3.72
N TRP A 191 21.43 1.67 3.85
CA TRP A 191 20.77 1.38 5.10
C TRP A 191 21.58 0.46 6.04
N LYS A 192 22.45 -0.41 5.50
CA LYS A 192 23.28 -1.33 6.30
C LYS A 192 24.37 -0.61 7.10
N LYS A 193 24.70 0.64 6.74
CA LYS A 193 25.73 1.46 7.37
C LYS A 193 25.17 2.39 8.45
N LYS A 194 23.85 2.46 8.58
CA LYS A 194 23.17 3.25 9.61
C LYS A 194 23.27 2.48 10.92
N ILE A 195 23.87 3.12 11.92
CA ILE A 195 23.96 2.59 13.28
C ILE A 195 23.21 3.59 14.13
N VAL A 196 21.91 3.33 14.26
CA VAL A 196 20.90 4.10 14.99
C VAL A 196 20.61 5.48 14.38
#